data_AF-A0A2S1QU03-F1
#
_entry.id   AF-A0A2S1QU03-F1
#
_cell.length_a   1.000
_cell.length_b   1.000
_cell.length_c   1.000
_cell.angle_alpha   90.00
_cell.angle_beta   90.00
_cell.angle_gamma   90.00
#
_symmetry.space_group_name_H-M   'P 1'
#
loop_
_entity.id
_entity.type
_entity.pdbx_description
1 polymer ?
#
loop_
_entity_poly.entity_id
_entity_poly.type
_entity_poly.pdbx_seq_one_letter_code
_entity_poly.pdbx_strand_id
1 'polypeptide(L)' 'MKQSEIKDLSAAELQSKLGELQKTYADLKSAHAISPIENPLQIRTVRRSIARVATELTKRELQ' A
#
# COMPACT_ATOMS: atom_id res chain seq x y z
N MET A 1 6.28 1.53 -4.11
CA MET A 1 6.14 2.94 -4.56
C MET A 1 7.22 3.81 -3.94
N LYS A 2 7.81 4.70 -4.74
CA LYS A 2 8.72 5.73 -4.22
C LYS A 2 7.91 6.89 -3.64
N GLN A 3 8.48 7.63 -2.69
CA GLN A 3 7.76 8.73 -2.04
C GLN A 3 7.44 9.87 -3.02
N SER A 4 8.26 10.07 -4.05
CA SER A 4 8.02 11.06 -5.11
C SER A 4 6.69 10.81 -5.81
N GLU A 5 6.48 9.57 -6.27
CA GLU A 5 5.24 9.14 -6.95
C GLU A 5 4.00 9.32 -6.07
N ILE A 6 4.14 9.23 -4.74
CA ILE A 6 3.03 9.37 -3.79
C ILE A 6 2.68 10.85 -3.58
N LYS A 7 3.66 11.75 -3.67
CA LYS A 7 3.42 13.20 -3.54
C LYS A 7 2.71 13.79 -4.76
N ASP A 8 2.98 13.25 -5.94
CA ASP A 8 2.42 13.74 -7.20
C ASP A 8 0.92 13.38 -7.37
N LEU A 9 0.41 12.42 -6.59
CA LEU A 9 -0.99 11.97 -6.64
C LEU A 9 -1.93 12.89 -5.86
N SER A 10 -3.16 13.05 -6.32
CA SER A 10 -4.21 13.80 -5.60
C SER A 10 -4.72 13.04 -4.36
N ALA A 11 -5.42 13.72 -3.44
CA ALA A 11 -5.93 13.08 -2.23
C ALA A 11 -6.95 11.96 -2.54
N ALA A 12 -7.82 12.17 -3.54
CA ALA A 12 -8.77 11.18 -3.99
C ALA A 12 -8.08 9.95 -4.62
N GLU A 13 -7.04 10.18 -5.42
CA GLU A 13 -6.25 9.10 -6.01
C GLU A 13 -5.50 8.29 -4.95
N LEU A 14 -4.92 8.94 -3.93
CA LEU A 14 -4.27 8.27 -2.81
C LEU A 14 -5.24 7.35 -2.06
N GLN A 15 -6.48 7.80 -1.85
CA GLN A 15 -7.49 7.02 -1.14
C GLN A 15 -7.96 5.80 -1.94
N SER A 16 -8.12 5.96 -3.26
CA SER A 16 -8.40 4.84 -4.17
C SER A 16 -7.25 3.84 -4.20
N LYS A 17 -6.00 4.33 -4.32
CA LYS A 17 -4.77 3.52 -4.29
C LYS A 17 -4.63 2.74 -2.98
N LEU A 18 -4.99 3.35 -1.85
CA LEU A 18 -4.94 2.73 -0.53
C LEU A 18 -5.87 1.51 -0.50
N GLY A 19 -7.10 1.65 -1.00
CA GLY A 19 -8.06 0.54 -1.09
C GLY A 19 -7.56 -0.61 -1.95
N GLU A 20 -6.97 -0.32 -3.11
CA GLU A 20 -6.35 -1.34 -3.98
C GLU A 20 -5.18 -2.06 -3.30
N LEU A 21 -4.29 -1.29 -2.65
CA LEU A 21 -3.12 -1.85 -1.96
C LEU A 21 -3.52 -2.70 -0.74
N GLN A 22 -4.59 -2.35 -0.04
CA GLN A 22 -5.11 -3.15 1.06
C GLN A 22 -5.71 -4.48 0.59
N LYS A 23 -6.47 -4.47 -0.51
CA LYS A 23 -7.01 -5.70 -1.12
C LYS A 23 -5.88 -6.64 -1.55
N THR A 24 -4.94 -6.12 -2.33
CA THR A 24 -3.78 -6.91 -2.79
C THR A 24 -2.94 -7.46 -1.63
N TYR A 25 -2.79 -6.69 -0.53
CA TYR A 25 -2.12 -7.20 0.67
C TYR A 25 -2.89 -8.34 1.35
N ALA A 26 -4.22 -8.22 1.45
CA ALA A 26 -5.06 -9.27 2.02
C ALA A 26 -4.99 -10.55 1.19
N ASP A 27 -5.07 -10.44 -0.14
CA ASP A 27 -4.98 -11.55 -1.08
C ASP A 27 -3.60 -12.23 -1.04
N LEU A 28 -2.52 -11.45 -1.00
CA LEU A 28 -1.16 -12.01 -0.87
C LEU A 28 -0.96 -12.72 0.47
N LYS A 29 -1.55 -12.20 1.55
CA LYS A 29 -1.46 -12.80 2.88
C LYS A 29 -2.26 -14.09 2.97
N SER A 30 -3.48 -14.13 2.41
CA SER A 30 -4.30 -15.35 2.36
C SER A 30 -3.67 -16.40 1.44
N ALA A 31 -3.16 -16.01 0.27
CA ALA A 31 -2.42 -16.90 -0.61
C ALA A 31 -1.19 -17.52 0.08
N HIS A 32 -0.39 -16.71 0.79
CA HIS A 32 0.77 -17.22 1.53
C HIS A 32 0.41 -18.18 2.66
N ALA A 33 -0.74 -17.98 3.31
CA ALA A 33 -1.22 -18.86 4.36
C ALA A 33 -1.66 -20.22 3.82
N ILE A 34 -2.18 -20.27 2.59
CA ILE A 34 -2.61 -21.51 1.92
C ILE A 34 -1.42 -22.25 1.29
N SER A 35 -0.51 -21.52 0.65
CA SER A 35 0.66 -22.07 -0.02
C SER A 35 1.87 -21.13 0.12
N PRO A 36 3.09 -21.65 0.30
CA PRO A 36 4.29 -20.82 0.25
C PRO A 36 4.36 -20.08 -1.10
N ILE A 37 4.25 -18.75 -1.04
CA ILE A 37 4.43 -17.90 -2.23
C ILE A 37 5.92 -17.84 -2.59
N GLU A 38 6.21 -17.72 -3.89
CA GLU A 38 7.58 -17.66 -4.39
C GLU A 38 8.40 -16.52 -3.79
N ASN A 39 7.77 -15.38 -3.50
CA ASN A 39 8.46 -14.18 -3.02
C ASN A 39 7.76 -13.52 -1.81
N PRO A 40 8.03 -13.96 -0.57
CA PRO A 40 7.46 -13.37 0.64
C PRO A 40 7.86 -11.90 0.85
N LEU A 41 8.93 -11.44 0.21
CA LEU A 41 9.34 -10.03 0.21
C LEU A 41 8.28 -9.10 -0.40
N GLN A 42 7.42 -9.59 -1.30
CA GLN A 42 6.34 -8.80 -1.89
C GLN A 42 5.31 -8.36 -0.84
N ILE A 43 5.01 -9.20 0.14
CA ILE A 43 4.13 -8.83 1.27
C ILE A 43 4.71 -7.63 2.02
N ARG A 44 6.04 -7.62 2.22
CA ARG A 44 6.74 -6.52 2.90
C ARG A 44 6.72 -5.22 2.09
N THR A 45 6.91 -5.30 0.77
CA THR A 45 6.93 -4.11 -0.10
C THR A 45 5.53 -3.48 -0.20
N VAL A 46 4.49 -4.28 -0.32
CA VAL A 46 3.09 -3.80 -0.34
C VAL A 46 2.74 -3.17 1.01
N ARG A 47 3.05 -3.83 2.14
CA ARG A 47 2.82 -3.26 3.48
C ARG A 47 3.47 -1.89 3.68
N ARG A 48 4.72 -1.74 3.23
CA ARG A 48 5.45 -0.45 3.29
C ARG A 48 4.82 0.61 2.39
N SER A 49 4.28 0.20 1.24
CA SER A 49 3.60 1.14 0.33
C SER A 49 2.29 1.65 0.92
N ILE A 50 1.49 0.78 1.56
CA ILE A 50 0.28 1.18 2.32
C ILE A 50 0.63 2.21 3.39
N ALA A 51 1.66 1.93 4.21
CA ALA A 51 2.06 2.84 5.28
C ALA A 51 2.46 4.23 4.75
N ARG A 52 3.17 4.30 3.62
CA ARG A 52 3.57 5.58 3.00
C ARG A 52 2.37 6.37 2.50
N VAL A 53 1.40 5.72 1.86
CA VAL A 53 0.16 6.37 1.38
C VAL A 53 -0.67 6.88 2.56
N ALA A 54 -0.85 6.06 3.60
CA ALA A 54 -1.55 6.47 4.82
C ALA A 54 -0.89 7.66 5.52
N THR A 55 0.44 7.67 5.60
CA THR A 55 1.20 8.79 6.19
C THR A 55 1.01 10.08 5.41
N GLU A 56 1.01 10.01 4.07
CA GLU A 56 0.80 11.19 3.23
C GLU A 56 -0.63 11.73 3.35
N LEU A 57 -1.65 10.85 3.45
CA LEU A 57 -3.03 11.26 3.70
C LEU A 57 -3.16 12.02 5.04
N THR A 58 -2.65 11.44 6.13
CA THR A 58 -2.66 12.12 7.45
C THR A 58 -1.89 13.43 7.42
N LYS A 59 -0.77 13.50 6.68
CA LYS A 59 -0.01 14.74 6.53
C LYS A 59 -0.81 15.84 5.83
N ARG A 60 -1.63 15.48 4.83
CA ARG A 60 -2.51 16.43 4.13
C ARG A 60 -3.71 16.86 4.96
N GLU A 61 -4.20 16.00 5.85
CA GLU A 61 -5.30 16.33 6.78
C GLU A 61 -4.86 17.27 7.92
N LEU A 62 -3.58 17.22 8.31
CA LEU A 62 -2.99 18.06 9.37
C LEU A 62 -2.45 19.41 8.89
N GLN A 63 -2.45 19.67 7.57
CA GLN A 63 -2.09 20.96 6.98
C GLN A 63 -3.33 21.84 6.80
#